data_AF-A0A6N6VGE5-F1
#
_entry.id   AF-A0A6N6VGE5-F1
#
_cell.length_a   1.000
_cell.length_b   1.000
_cell.length_c   1.000
_cell.angle_alpha   90.00
_cell.angle_beta   90.00
_cell.angle_gamma   90.00
#
_symmetry.space_group_name_H-M   'P 1'
#
loop_
_entity.id
_entity.type
_entity.pdbx_description
1 polymer ?
#
loop_
_entity_poly.entity_id
_entity_poly.type
_entity_poly.pdbx_seq_one_letter_code
_entity_poly.pdbx_strand_id
1 'polypeptide(L)'
;MNTKELLLSVLMSGPATGYDIKKVLENEVSEVVDVTISNIYPALNELAAEGLVSCERVEQENRPNKKVYAITDAGREVCLHALMTSPARHRLRSEFMFILSFAPYLPKSRAAELLEQRLAEIDETEETLRTLGKGEGPLAKGALLPGQKFCVGLGRALLEAERSYIRENSHWLLAPDRDVEPVMELAAH
;
A
#
# COMPACT_ATOMS: atom_id res chain seq x y z
N MET A 1 9.00 -9.34 -6.10
CA MET A 1 7.84 -9.69 -6.94
C MET A 1 7.59 -8.60 -7.96
N ASN A 2 7.07 -8.96 -9.13
CA ASN A 2 6.61 -8.03 -10.18
C ASN A 2 5.07 -7.95 -10.22
N THR A 3 4.52 -7.09 -11.08
CA THR A 3 3.06 -6.89 -11.21
C THR A 3 2.29 -8.18 -11.51
N LYS A 4 2.79 -9.05 -12.40
CA LYS A 4 2.12 -10.31 -12.74
C LYS A 4 2.03 -11.25 -11.54
N GLU A 5 3.12 -11.39 -10.80
CA GLU A 5 3.18 -12.21 -9.59
C GLU A 5 2.24 -11.69 -8.50
N LEU A 6 2.11 -10.36 -8.37
CA LEU A 6 1.15 -9.73 -7.46
C LEU A 6 -0.30 -10.00 -7.89
N LEU A 7 -0.62 -9.88 -9.18
CA LEU A 7 -1.96 -10.19 -9.69
C LEU A 7 -2.33 -11.67 -9.46
N LEU A 8 -1.39 -12.59 -9.69
CA LEU A 8 -1.57 -14.01 -9.39
C LEU A 8 -1.83 -14.23 -7.89
N SER A 9 -1.09 -13.53 -7.01
CA SER A 9 -1.26 -13.64 -5.56
C SER A 9 -2.65 -13.20 -5.09
N VAL A 10 -3.25 -12.19 -5.72
CA VAL A 10 -4.63 -11.76 -5.43
C VAL A 10 -5.62 -12.84 -5.86
N LEU A 11 -5.43 -13.41 -7.05
CA LEU A 11 -6.28 -14.46 -7.61
C LEU A 11 -6.19 -15.81 -6.88
N MET A 12 -5.18 -16.01 -6.00
CA MET A 12 -5.13 -17.17 -5.11
C MET A 12 -6.33 -17.25 -4.17
N SER A 13 -6.93 -16.11 -3.82
CA SER A 13 -8.14 -16.01 -2.98
C SER A 13 -9.44 -16.35 -3.74
N GLY A 14 -9.36 -16.50 -5.06
CA GLY A 14 -10.47 -16.91 -5.91
C GLY A 14 -10.70 -15.99 -7.11
N PRO A 15 -11.68 -16.33 -7.98
CA PRO A 15 -11.98 -15.56 -9.18
C PRO A 15 -12.44 -14.13 -8.87
N ALA A 16 -11.96 -13.18 -9.65
CA ALA A 16 -12.20 -11.76 -9.45
C ALA A 16 -12.27 -10.98 -10.77
N THR A 17 -13.01 -9.88 -10.80
CA THR A 17 -12.96 -8.97 -11.95
C THR A 17 -11.69 -8.11 -11.89
N GLY A 18 -11.27 -7.55 -13.03
CA GLY A 18 -10.13 -6.61 -13.04
C GLY A 18 -10.35 -5.39 -12.12
N TYR A 19 -11.61 -4.98 -11.93
CA TYR A 19 -11.97 -3.93 -10.97
C TYR A 19 -11.76 -4.39 -9.52
N ASP A 20 -12.20 -5.61 -9.17
CA ASP A 20 -12.02 -6.16 -7.82
C ASP A 20 -10.53 -6.31 -7.48
N ILE A 21 -9.73 -6.78 -8.45
CA ILE A 21 -8.28 -6.91 -8.30
C ILE A 21 -7.63 -5.55 -8.07
N LYS A 22 -8.03 -4.53 -8.85
CA LYS A 22 -7.58 -3.15 -8.67
C LYS A 22 -7.90 -2.63 -7.27
N LYS A 23 -9.14 -2.81 -6.81
CA LYS A 23 -9.58 -2.40 -5.48
C LYS A 23 -8.73 -3.03 -4.37
N VAL A 24 -8.45 -4.32 -4.47
CA VAL A 24 -7.58 -5.03 -3.51
C VAL A 24 -6.17 -4.44 -3.49
N LEU A 25 -5.59 -4.22 -4.67
CA LEU A 25 -4.21 -3.77 -4.76
C LEU A 25 -4.02 -2.32 -4.32
N GLU A 26 -4.97 -1.44 -4.66
CA GLU A 26 -4.90 -0.01 -4.35
C GLU A 26 -5.32 0.35 -2.92
N ASN A 27 -6.21 -0.44 -2.29
CA ASN A 27 -6.77 -0.09 -0.98
C ASN A 27 -6.35 -1.05 0.15
N GLU A 28 -5.91 -2.27 -0.17
CA GLU A 28 -5.61 -3.28 0.86
C GLU A 28 -4.13 -3.67 0.86
N VAL A 29 -3.53 -3.83 -0.32
CA VAL A 29 -2.11 -4.24 -0.44
C VAL A 29 -1.16 -3.05 -0.37
N SER A 30 -1.52 -1.91 -0.98
CA SER A 30 -0.73 -0.67 -1.00
C SER A 30 -0.38 -0.14 0.40
N GLU A 31 -1.26 -0.33 1.38
CA GLU A 31 -1.04 0.08 2.77
C GLU A 31 0.08 -0.73 3.47
N VAL A 32 0.39 -1.91 2.94
CA VAL A 32 1.32 -2.87 3.57
C VAL A 32 2.54 -3.13 2.69
N VAL A 33 2.42 -2.91 1.39
CA VAL A 33 3.45 -3.16 0.39
C VAL A 33 3.51 -1.97 -0.55
N ASP A 34 4.71 -1.41 -0.72
CA ASP A 34 4.99 -0.39 -1.72
C ASP A 34 4.84 -0.99 -3.13
N VAL A 35 3.63 -0.85 -3.68
CA VAL A 35 3.29 -1.31 -5.02
C VAL A 35 2.57 -0.20 -5.78
N THR A 36 3.25 0.34 -6.80
CA THR A 36 2.58 1.15 -7.82
C THR A 36 2.09 0.24 -8.95
N ILE A 37 0.78 0.19 -9.17
CA ILE A 37 0.21 -0.64 -10.25
C ILE A 37 -0.43 0.21 -11.32
N SER A 38 0.39 0.68 -12.26
CA SER A 38 -0.07 1.48 -13.39
C SER A 38 -0.75 0.64 -14.50
N ASN A 39 -0.48 -0.67 -14.59
CA ASN A 39 -0.83 -1.48 -15.75
C ASN A 39 -1.52 -2.82 -15.41
N ILE A 40 -2.63 -2.80 -14.65
CA ILE A 40 -3.38 -4.02 -14.26
C ILE A 40 -3.93 -4.78 -15.47
N TYR A 41 -4.71 -4.11 -16.32
CA TYR A 41 -5.44 -4.77 -17.40
C TYR A 41 -4.53 -5.34 -18.50
N PRO A 42 -3.48 -4.64 -18.97
CA PRO A 42 -2.51 -5.23 -19.88
C PRO A 42 -1.86 -6.49 -19.29
N ALA A 43 -1.42 -6.43 -18.03
CA ALA A 43 -0.81 -7.57 -17.36
C ALA A 43 -1.77 -8.77 -17.20
N LEU A 44 -3.05 -8.53 -16.93
CA LEU A 44 -4.07 -9.59 -16.89
C LEU A 44 -4.30 -10.24 -18.27
N ASN A 45 -4.27 -9.45 -19.35
CA ASN A 45 -4.37 -10.00 -20.70
C ASN A 45 -3.13 -10.84 -21.07
N GLU A 46 -1.94 -10.41 -20.67
CA GLU A 46 -0.70 -11.18 -20.86
C GLU A 46 -0.73 -12.49 -20.07
N LEU A 47 -1.11 -12.46 -18.79
CA LEU A 47 -1.29 -13.67 -17.97
C LEU A 47 -2.29 -14.65 -18.59
N ALA A 48 -3.35 -14.14 -19.23
CA ALA A 48 -4.32 -14.97 -19.93
C ALA A 48 -3.76 -15.57 -21.22
N ALA A 49 -3.00 -14.79 -22.00
CA ALA A 49 -2.31 -15.27 -23.19
C ALA A 49 -1.24 -16.35 -22.87
N GLU A 50 -0.60 -16.24 -21.69
CA GLU A 50 0.36 -17.21 -21.17
C GLU A 50 -0.30 -18.46 -20.55
N GLY A 51 -1.64 -18.50 -20.44
CA GLY A 51 -2.36 -19.61 -19.82
C GLY A 51 -2.24 -19.69 -18.29
N LEU A 52 -1.71 -18.64 -17.65
CA LEU A 52 -1.57 -18.56 -16.19
C LEU A 52 -2.87 -18.13 -15.49
N VAL A 53 -3.78 -17.52 -16.26
CA VAL A 53 -5.10 -17.08 -15.79
C VAL A 53 -6.14 -17.40 -16.87
N SER A 54 -7.30 -17.92 -16.50
CA SER A 54 -8.46 -17.98 -17.40
C SER A 54 -9.23 -16.65 -17.35
N CYS A 55 -9.84 -16.27 -18.48
CA CYS A 55 -10.65 -15.07 -18.58
C CYS A 55 -12.02 -15.41 -19.18
N GLU A 56 -13.06 -15.38 -18.35
CA GLU A 56 -14.43 -15.61 -18.77
C GLU A 56 -15.18 -14.29 -18.92
N ARG A 57 -15.93 -14.15 -20.03
CA ARG A 57 -16.83 -13.02 -20.24
C ARG A 57 -18.19 -13.39 -19.67
N VAL A 58 -18.59 -12.71 -18.60
CA VAL A 58 -19.90 -12.88 -17.98
C VAL A 58 -20.83 -11.80 -18.52
N GLU A 59 -21.87 -12.23 -19.24
CA GLU A 59 -22.93 -11.35 -19.71
C GLU A 59 -23.76 -10.83 -18.52
N GLN A 60 -24.13 -9.55 -18.57
CA GLN A 60 -24.93 -8.92 -17.54
C GLN A 60 -26.12 -8.22 -18.18
N GLU A 61 -27.33 -8.47 -17.67
CA GLU A 61 -28.50 -7.71 -18.10
C GLU A 61 -28.39 -6.25 -17.62
N ASN A 62 -28.62 -5.31 -18.55
CA ASN A 62 -28.60 -3.86 -18.29
C ASN A 62 -27.27 -3.28 -17.75
N ARG A 63 -26.14 -3.99 -17.88
CA ARG A 63 -24.78 -3.50 -17.54
C ARG A 63 -23.73 -4.01 -18.54
N PRO A 64 -22.57 -3.35 -18.68
CA PRO A 64 -21.49 -3.86 -19.52
C PRO A 64 -21.04 -5.25 -19.07
N ASN A 65 -20.78 -6.17 -20.02
CA ASN A 65 -20.25 -7.50 -19.70
C ASN A 65 -18.95 -7.36 -18.90
N LYS A 66 -18.80 -8.18 -17.86
CA LYS A 66 -17.58 -8.20 -17.03
C LYS A 66 -16.66 -9.33 -17.46
N LYS A 67 -15.35 -9.09 -17.34
CA LYS A 67 -14.33 -10.13 -17.41
C LYS A 67 -14.04 -10.63 -16.00
N VAL A 68 -14.21 -11.93 -15.78
CA VAL A 68 -13.83 -12.61 -14.55
C VAL A 68 -12.55 -13.39 -14.83
N TYR A 69 -11.53 -13.15 -14.01
CA TYR A 69 -10.24 -13.80 -14.09
C TYR A 69 -10.15 -14.87 -13.00
N ALA A 70 -9.63 -16.04 -13.32
CA ALA A 70 -9.33 -17.08 -12.35
C ALA A 70 -7.92 -17.65 -12.59
N ILE A 71 -7.16 -17.86 -11.52
CA ILE A 71 -5.82 -18.45 -11.63
C ILE A 71 -5.91 -19.92 -12.07
N THR A 72 -5.06 -20.32 -13.01
CA THR A 72 -4.91 -21.72 -13.45
C THR A 72 -3.89 -22.44 -12.57
N ASP A 73 -3.78 -23.78 -12.68
CA ASP A 73 -2.76 -24.54 -11.95
C ASP A 73 -1.34 -24.06 -12.30
N ALA A 74 -1.07 -23.80 -13.58
CA ALA A 74 0.20 -23.21 -14.02
C ALA A 74 0.45 -21.82 -13.39
N GLY A 75 -0.58 -20.98 -13.31
CA GLY A 75 -0.51 -19.70 -12.61
C GLY A 75 -0.20 -19.84 -11.12
N ARG A 76 -0.76 -20.86 -10.46
CA ARG A 76 -0.49 -21.15 -9.04
C ARG A 76 0.97 -21.54 -8.83
N GLU A 77 1.54 -22.38 -9.69
CA GLU A 77 2.95 -22.76 -9.62
C GLU A 77 3.88 -21.55 -9.75
N VAL A 78 3.63 -20.68 -10.73
CA VAL A 78 4.38 -19.43 -10.92
C VAL A 78 4.27 -18.53 -9.68
N CYS A 79 3.06 -18.36 -9.14
CA CYS A 79 2.83 -17.58 -7.94
C CYS A 79 3.60 -18.12 -6.73
N LEU A 80 3.53 -19.44 -6.50
CA LEU A 80 4.21 -20.09 -5.37
C LEU A 80 5.73 -20.00 -5.53
N HIS A 81 6.25 -20.24 -6.73
CA HIS A 81 7.68 -20.10 -7.01
C HIS A 81 8.16 -18.66 -6.70
N ALA A 82 7.40 -17.65 -7.15
CA ALA A 82 7.72 -16.26 -6.87
C ALA A 82 7.72 -15.95 -5.37
N LEU A 83 6.75 -16.48 -4.61
CA LEU A 83 6.69 -16.31 -3.15
C LEU A 83 7.84 -17.02 -2.41
N MET A 84 8.33 -18.14 -2.92
CA MET A 84 9.46 -18.88 -2.32
C MET A 84 10.83 -18.28 -2.64
N THR A 85 10.97 -17.62 -3.79
CA THR A 85 12.28 -17.14 -4.29
C THR A 85 12.46 -15.64 -4.18
N SER A 86 11.37 -14.87 -4.03
CA SER A 86 11.46 -13.42 -3.88
C SER A 86 12.12 -13.05 -2.55
N PRO A 87 13.12 -12.15 -2.53
CA PRO A 87 13.68 -11.67 -1.28
C PRO A 87 12.63 -10.85 -0.51
N ALA A 88 12.33 -11.27 0.72
CA ALA A 88 11.43 -10.58 1.63
C ALA A 88 12.10 -9.32 2.23
N ARG A 89 12.19 -8.26 1.43
CA ARG A 89 12.82 -6.99 1.83
C ARG A 89 11.82 -6.10 2.54
N HIS A 90 12.10 -5.75 3.80
CA HIS A 90 11.46 -4.65 4.50
C HIS A 90 12.35 -3.40 4.36
N ARG A 91 11.87 -2.36 3.67
CA ARG A 91 12.63 -1.13 3.42
C ARG A 91 11.82 0.08 3.89
N LEU A 92 12.42 0.89 4.74
CA LEU A 92 11.89 2.20 5.12
C LEU A 92 12.54 3.26 4.23
N ARG A 93 11.75 3.91 3.37
CA ARG A 93 12.14 5.11 2.63
C ARG A 93 11.07 6.16 2.88
N SER A 94 11.45 7.28 3.48
CA SER A 94 10.50 8.30 3.93
C SER A 94 11.03 9.68 3.53
N GLU A 95 10.37 10.29 2.55
CA GLU A 95 10.61 11.70 2.19
C GLU A 95 10.28 12.62 3.37
N PHE A 96 9.26 12.28 4.15
CA PHE A 96 8.93 12.94 5.40
C PHE A 96 10.13 12.98 6.37
N MET A 97 10.73 11.82 6.68
CA MET A 97 11.93 11.77 7.55
C MET A 97 13.11 12.53 6.94
N PHE A 98 13.31 12.41 5.62
CA PHE A 98 14.38 13.11 4.92
C PHE A 98 14.21 14.63 5.04
N ILE A 99 13.02 15.18 4.77
CA ILE A 99 12.74 16.61 4.89
C ILE A 99 12.91 17.09 6.32
N LEU A 100 12.38 16.35 7.31
CA LEU A 100 12.51 16.71 8.72
C LEU A 100 13.96 16.67 9.22
N SER A 101 14.85 15.91 8.59
CA SER A 101 16.28 15.97 8.92
C SER A 101 16.93 17.33 8.65
N PHE A 102 16.28 18.17 7.82
CA PHE A 102 16.67 19.54 7.54
C PHE A 102 15.78 20.56 8.27
N ALA A 103 15.01 20.15 9.29
CA ALA A 103 14.14 21.05 10.05
C ALA A 103 14.79 22.36 10.56
N PRO A 104 16.09 22.39 10.94
CA PRO A 104 16.74 23.65 11.30
C PRO A 104 16.81 24.70 10.18
N TYR A 105 16.69 24.27 8.92
CA TYR A 105 16.68 25.15 7.75
C TYR A 105 15.27 25.48 7.24
N LEU A 106 14.22 24.96 7.88
CA LEU A 106 12.83 25.15 7.50
C LEU A 106 12.11 26.13 8.44
N PRO A 107 11.11 26.88 7.95
CA PRO A 107 10.18 27.57 8.85
C PRO A 107 9.54 26.56 9.82
N LYS A 108 9.46 26.90 11.10
CA LYS A 108 8.84 26.01 12.11
C LYS A 108 7.40 25.65 11.79
N SER A 109 6.66 26.55 11.13
CA SER A 109 5.32 26.28 10.61
C SER A 109 5.30 25.15 9.59
N ARG A 110 6.33 25.03 8.74
CA ARG A 110 6.43 23.94 7.76
C ARG A 110 6.69 22.60 8.44
N ALA A 111 7.57 22.56 9.44
CA ALA A 111 7.79 21.34 10.23
C ALA A 111 6.51 20.91 10.97
N ALA A 112 5.78 21.86 11.58
CA ALA A 112 4.51 21.58 12.24
C ALA A 112 3.46 21.02 11.27
N GLU A 113 3.29 21.65 10.10
CA GLU A 113 2.37 21.21 9.05
C GLU A 113 2.66 19.75 8.61
N LEU A 114 3.94 19.42 8.40
CA LEU A 114 4.34 18.06 8.01
C LEU A 114 4.02 17.03 9.11
N LEU A 115 4.24 17.37 10.38
CA LEU A 115 3.91 16.50 11.50
C LEU A 115 2.40 16.28 11.62
N GLU A 116 1.60 17.33 11.46
CA GLU A 116 0.13 17.26 11.47
C GLU A 116 -0.41 16.43 10.32
N GLN A 117 0.10 16.65 9.10
CA GLN A 117 -0.23 15.86 7.92
C GLN A 117 0.07 14.37 8.15
N ARG A 118 1.26 14.06 8.67
CA ARG A 118 1.64 12.67 8.93
C ARG A 118 0.76 12.01 10.00
N LEU A 119 0.39 12.75 11.06
CA LEU A 119 -0.54 12.23 12.07
C LEU A 119 -1.92 11.95 11.49
N ALA A 120 -2.43 12.81 10.60
CA ALA A 120 -3.70 12.59 9.91
C ALA A 120 -3.65 11.36 8.99
N GLU A 121 -2.58 11.20 8.21
CA GLU A 121 -2.37 10.00 7.39
C GLU A 121 -2.32 8.72 8.23
N ILE A 122 -1.66 8.76 9.39
CA ILE A 122 -1.61 7.64 10.33
C ILE A 122 -3.03 7.27 10.82
N ASP A 123 -3.86 8.26 11.14
CA ASP A 123 -5.23 8.03 11.58
C ASP A 123 -6.08 7.40 10.44
N GLU A 124 -5.93 7.88 9.21
CA GLU A 124 -6.60 7.32 8.02
C GLU A 124 -6.19 5.87 7.74
N THR A 125 -4.88 5.59 7.68
CA THR A 125 -4.38 4.22 7.47
C THR A 125 -4.80 3.28 8.60
N GLU A 126 -4.81 3.73 9.86
CA GLU A 126 -5.24 2.87 10.98
C GLU A 126 -6.70 2.44 10.84
N GLU A 127 -7.58 3.34 10.37
CA GLU A 127 -8.99 3.03 10.14
C GLU A 127 -9.17 2.06 8.96
N THR A 128 -8.41 2.24 7.88
CA THR A 128 -8.36 1.28 6.77
C THR A 128 -7.94 -0.11 7.26
N LEU A 129 -6.87 -0.20 8.06
CA LEU A 129 -6.39 -1.48 8.62
C LEU A 129 -7.40 -2.10 9.61
N ARG A 130 -8.18 -1.29 10.33
CA ARG A 130 -9.20 -1.74 11.28
C ARG A 130 -10.44 -2.35 10.60
N THR A 131 -10.74 -1.86 9.39
CA THR A 131 -11.90 -2.27 8.58
C THR A 131 -11.54 -3.39 7.59
N LEU A 132 -10.26 -3.65 7.37
CA LEU A 132 -9.74 -4.71 6.51
C LEU A 132 -10.30 -6.10 6.91
N GLY A 133 -10.79 -6.84 5.92
CA GLY A 133 -11.46 -8.14 6.12
C GLY A 133 -12.89 -8.06 6.70
N LYS A 134 -13.47 -6.86 6.87
CA LYS A 134 -14.86 -6.67 7.33
C LYS A 134 -15.81 -6.10 6.25
N GLY A 135 -15.28 -5.75 5.08
CA GLY A 135 -16.04 -5.10 3.99
C GLY A 135 -16.58 -6.04 2.91
N GLU A 136 -16.94 -5.48 1.75
CA GLU A 136 -17.29 -6.23 0.54
C GLU A 136 -16.13 -6.15 -0.48
N GLY A 137 -15.44 -7.27 -0.71
CA GLY A 137 -14.29 -7.38 -1.59
C GLY A 137 -13.68 -8.79 -1.60
N PRO A 138 -12.80 -9.16 -2.57
CA PRO A 138 -12.21 -10.50 -2.67
C PRO A 138 -11.48 -10.96 -1.41
N LEU A 139 -10.80 -10.04 -0.71
CA LEU A 139 -10.13 -10.30 0.57
C LEU A 139 -11.08 -10.24 1.77
N ALA A 140 -12.29 -9.72 1.59
CA ALA A 140 -13.33 -9.64 2.61
C ALA A 140 -14.41 -10.75 2.48
N LYS A 141 -14.31 -11.63 1.47
CA LYS A 141 -15.12 -12.85 1.33
C LYS A 141 -14.68 -13.96 2.31
N GLY A 142 -14.41 -13.60 3.57
CA GLY A 142 -13.97 -14.51 4.60
C GLY A 142 -13.12 -13.83 5.67
N ALA A 143 -12.79 -14.57 6.73
CA ALA A 143 -11.85 -14.10 7.73
C ALA A 143 -10.45 -14.02 7.12
N LEU A 144 -9.70 -12.96 7.45
CA LEU A 144 -8.29 -12.83 7.09
C LEU A 144 -7.50 -14.10 7.44
N LEU A 145 -6.64 -14.52 6.51
CA LEU A 145 -5.69 -15.61 6.74
C LEU A 145 -4.73 -15.25 7.89
N PRO A 146 -4.13 -16.24 8.59
CA PRO A 146 -3.20 -15.96 9.68
C PRO A 146 -2.08 -14.98 9.32
N GLY A 147 -1.48 -15.12 8.13
CA GLY A 147 -0.45 -14.20 7.65
C GLY A 147 -0.96 -12.78 7.42
N GLN A 148 -2.17 -12.62 6.89
CA GLN A 148 -2.78 -11.30 6.69
C GLN A 148 -3.11 -10.63 8.03
N LYS A 149 -3.63 -11.39 9.01
CA LYS A 149 -3.85 -10.90 10.37
C LYS A 149 -2.55 -10.43 11.02
N PHE A 150 -1.47 -11.20 10.84
CA PHE A 150 -0.15 -10.81 11.32
C PHE A 150 0.30 -9.49 10.70
N CYS A 151 0.19 -9.33 9.37
CA CYS A 151 0.57 -8.10 8.68
C CYS A 151 -0.25 -6.88 9.14
N VAL A 152 -1.57 -7.02 9.30
CA VAL A 152 -2.44 -5.96 9.83
C VAL A 152 -2.04 -5.58 11.25
N GLY A 153 -1.77 -6.58 12.10
CA GLY A 153 -1.31 -6.34 13.47
C GLY A 153 0.05 -5.62 13.53
N LEU A 154 1.01 -6.06 12.71
CA LEU A 154 2.32 -5.44 12.61
C LEU A 154 2.22 -3.99 12.09
N GLY A 155 1.44 -3.75 11.03
CA GLY A 155 1.23 -2.40 10.48
C GLY A 155 0.67 -1.44 11.52
N ARG A 156 -0.37 -1.86 12.26
CA ARG A 156 -0.94 -1.06 13.35
C ARG A 156 0.05 -0.79 14.48
N ALA A 157 0.87 -1.77 14.85
CA ALA A 157 1.90 -1.59 15.88
C ALA A 157 2.98 -0.58 15.44
N LEU A 158 3.38 -0.60 14.17
CA LEU A 158 4.32 0.37 13.61
C LEU A 158 3.74 1.79 13.57
N LEU A 159 2.50 1.94 13.13
CA LEU A 159 1.80 3.23 13.10
C LEU A 159 1.62 3.84 14.51
N GLU A 160 1.30 3.01 15.50
CA GLU A 160 1.20 3.44 16.90
C GLU A 160 2.55 3.91 17.45
N ALA A 161 3.63 3.17 17.14
CA ALA A 161 4.97 3.56 17.52
C ALA A 161 5.39 4.88 16.87
N GLU A 162 5.09 5.07 15.58
CA GLU A 162 5.36 6.32 14.85
C GLU A 162 4.57 7.49 15.45
N ARG A 163 3.26 7.31 15.69
CA ARG A 163 2.38 8.31 16.31
C ARG A 163 2.88 8.77 17.67
N SER A 164 3.21 7.79 18.53
CA SER A 164 3.75 8.07 19.87
C SER A 164 5.07 8.83 19.78
N TYR A 165 5.98 8.40 18.90
CA TYR A 165 7.26 9.08 18.70
C TYR A 165 7.07 10.54 18.25
N ILE A 166 6.20 10.80 17.27
CA ILE A 166 5.91 12.17 16.80
C ILE A 166 5.39 13.04 17.96
N ARG A 167 4.40 12.55 18.71
CA ARG A 167 3.78 13.32 19.81
C ARG A 167 4.77 13.64 20.92
N GLU A 168 5.61 12.68 21.30
CA GLU A 168 6.58 12.84 22.37
C GLU A 168 7.77 13.72 21.97
N ASN A 169 8.19 13.69 20.70
CA ASN A 169 9.48 14.25 20.27
C ASN A 169 9.38 15.45 19.31
N SER A 170 8.18 15.85 18.89
CA SER A 170 7.94 17.02 18.01
C SER A 170 8.60 18.31 18.52
N HIS A 171 8.73 18.46 19.83
CA HIS A 171 9.37 19.61 20.46
C HIS A 171 10.83 19.82 20.02
N TRP A 172 11.56 18.78 19.62
CA TRP A 172 12.91 18.91 19.08
C TRP A 172 12.94 19.66 17.74
N LEU A 173 11.86 19.58 16.97
CA LEU A 173 11.75 20.25 15.67
C LEU A 173 11.17 21.66 15.82
N LEU A 174 10.30 21.87 16.81
CA LEU A 174 9.51 23.09 17.00
C LEU A 174 10.09 24.07 18.03
N ALA A 175 11.09 23.66 18.82
CA ALA A 175 11.78 24.56 19.74
C ALA A 175 12.50 25.70 18.98
N PRO A 176 12.61 26.90 19.59
CA PRO A 176 13.40 27.99 19.02
C PRO A 176 14.87 27.54 18.86
N ASP A 177 15.42 27.75 17.66
CA ASP A 177 16.80 27.37 17.36
C ASP A 177 17.76 28.19 18.22
N ARG A 178 18.74 27.52 18.83
CA ARG A 178 19.76 28.23 19.62
C ARG A 178 20.88 28.83 18.75
N ASP A 179 21.18 28.29 17.57
CA ASP A 179 22.37 28.69 16.78
C ASP A 179 22.28 28.39 15.26
N VAL A 180 21.12 28.53 14.60
CA VAL A 180 20.99 28.26 13.15
C VAL A 180 20.52 29.50 12.40
N GLU A 181 21.37 30.03 11.52
CA GLU A 181 21.01 31.14 10.62
C GLU A 181 19.93 30.68 9.62
N PRO A 182 18.79 31.40 9.49
CA PRO A 182 17.73 31.03 8.58
C PRO A 182 18.18 31.13 7.10
N VAL A 183 17.88 30.12 6.28
CA VAL A 183 18.15 30.07 4.82
C VAL A 183 17.19 30.96 4.02
N MET A 184 16.70 32.05 4.61
CA MET A 184 15.59 32.86 4.08
C MET A 184 15.96 33.70 2.83
N GLU A 185 17.16 33.60 2.26
CA GLU A 185 17.56 34.38 1.09
C GLU A 185 17.43 33.67 -0.27
N LEU A 186 17.17 32.35 -0.33
CA LEU A 186 17.25 31.62 -1.61
C LEU A 186 15.91 31.34 -2.32
N ALA A 187 14.76 31.69 -1.74
CA ALA A 187 13.45 31.38 -2.32
C ALA A 187 12.83 32.50 -3.17
N ALA A 188 13.61 33.53 -3.54
CA ALA A 188 13.11 34.68 -4.27
C ALA A 188 13.68 34.82 -5.69
N HIS A 189 13.88 33.75 -6.46
CA HIS A 189 14.17 33.80 -7.91
C HIS A 189 13.35 32.75 -8.67
#